data_AF-A0A7R9TMR6-F1
#
_entry.id   AF-A0A7R9TMR6-F1
#
_cell.length_a   1.000
_cell.length_b   1.000
_cell.length_c   1.000
_cell.angle_alpha   90.00
_cell.angle_beta   90.00
_cell.angle_gamma   90.00
#
_symmetry.space_group_name_H-M   'P 1'
#
loop_
_entity.id
_entity.type
_entity.pdbx_description
1 polymer ?
#
loop_
_entity_poly.entity_id
_entity_poly.type
_entity_poly.pdbx_seq_one_letter_code
_entity_poly.pdbx_strand_id
1 'polypeptide(L)'
;AGAGGGDSAADAGKAAAEAVESAIGVEKVDAPAPSATYRDVEELDLAYCGKYAAATAFQVGALCLALGAIDAVTPALASATPLGGALPKGMLWVFLAFISVKSRVFSPLDARRTRRTFDTVKRPSWAPPGIAFPIIWSTIALLRATSGTMVWEALGRTALAAPLVAFVVHLAIGDLWNAMFTTERRLGAGVVGVLMVWLSVMTVGSIYYGVAPAAAYVFAPSMAWISVATCLVTNIWYINGKEPLYPMKRVDIDTAEAGVKA
;
A
#
# COMPACT_ATOMS: atom_id res chain seq x y z
N ALA A 1 15.08 -24.90 -41.59
CA ALA A 1 14.61 -25.43 -40.30
C ALA A 1 15.05 -24.46 -39.22
N GLY A 2 14.15 -23.62 -38.73
CA GLY A 2 14.46 -22.61 -37.72
C GLY A 2 13.27 -22.46 -36.78
N ALA A 3 13.44 -22.94 -35.55
CA ALA A 3 12.63 -22.61 -34.38
C ALA A 3 13.38 -23.14 -33.14
N GLY A 4 14.03 -22.26 -32.37
CA GLY A 4 14.73 -22.65 -31.15
C GLY A 4 15.09 -21.50 -30.19
N GLY A 5 14.55 -20.30 -30.40
CA GLY A 5 14.92 -19.10 -29.63
C GLY A 5 13.81 -18.49 -28.75
N GLY A 6 12.58 -19.02 -28.79
CA GLY A 6 11.42 -18.41 -28.14
C GLY A 6 11.24 -18.77 -26.66
N ASP A 7 11.63 -19.98 -26.25
CA ASP A 7 11.32 -20.51 -24.91
C ASP A 7 12.23 -19.93 -23.80
N SER A 8 13.49 -19.62 -24.12
CA SER A 8 14.47 -19.21 -23.10
C SER A 8 14.16 -17.86 -22.45
N ALA A 9 13.56 -16.92 -23.19
CA ALA A 9 13.18 -15.61 -22.65
C ALA A 9 11.87 -15.66 -21.83
N ALA A 10 10.94 -16.54 -22.23
CA ALA A 10 9.70 -16.79 -21.49
C ALA A 10 9.98 -17.50 -20.15
N ASP A 11 10.90 -18.47 -20.16
CA ASP A 11 11.35 -19.18 -18.95
C ASP A 11 12.12 -18.27 -17.99
N ALA A 12 12.95 -17.36 -18.50
CA ALA A 12 13.64 -16.37 -17.67
C ALA A 12 12.67 -15.37 -17.03
N GLY A 13 11.63 -14.95 -17.75
CA GLY A 13 10.58 -14.07 -17.22
C GLY A 13 9.73 -14.75 -16.15
N LYS A 14 9.46 -16.05 -16.30
CA LYS A 14 8.75 -16.87 -15.32
C LYS A 14 9.58 -17.09 -14.06
N ALA A 15 10.87 -17.40 -14.20
CA ALA A 15 11.79 -17.55 -13.06
C ALA A 15 11.96 -16.24 -12.27
N ALA A 16 12.00 -15.09 -12.95
CA ALA A 16 12.06 -13.78 -12.30
C ALA A 16 10.75 -13.45 -11.56
N ALA A 17 9.59 -13.79 -12.13
CA ALA A 17 8.31 -13.65 -11.46
C ALA A 17 8.22 -14.55 -10.21
N GLU A 18 8.68 -15.80 -10.31
CA GLU A 18 8.70 -16.76 -9.20
C GLU A 18 9.67 -16.33 -8.08
N ALA A 19 10.82 -15.75 -8.42
CA ALA A 19 11.77 -15.19 -7.45
C ALA A 19 11.19 -13.95 -6.72
N VAL A 20 10.46 -13.09 -7.44
CA VAL A 20 9.74 -11.96 -6.85
C VAL A 20 8.61 -12.45 -5.94
N GLU A 21 7.86 -13.48 -6.35
CA GLU A 21 6.80 -14.11 -5.56
C GLU A 21 7.30 -14.79 -4.28
N SER A 22 8.48 -15.38 -4.34
CA SER A 22 9.17 -15.95 -3.16
C SER A 22 9.63 -14.85 -2.20
N ALA A 23 10.21 -13.76 -2.72
CA ALA A 23 10.70 -12.63 -1.90
C ALA A 23 9.58 -11.82 -1.21
N ILE A 24 8.33 -11.94 -1.68
CA ILE A 24 7.14 -11.34 -1.07
C ILE A 24 6.34 -12.30 -0.16
N GLY A 25 6.82 -13.55 0.05
CA GLY A 25 6.22 -14.49 0.99
C GLY A 25 4.90 -15.12 0.52
N VAL A 26 4.73 -15.35 -0.78
CA VAL A 26 3.54 -16.03 -1.32
C VAL A 26 3.73 -17.55 -1.20
N GLU A 27 3.10 -18.16 -0.19
CA GLU A 27 3.05 -19.61 -0.03
C GLU A 27 2.05 -20.22 -1.05
N LYS A 28 2.46 -21.27 -1.77
CA LYS A 28 1.54 -22.06 -2.62
C LYS A 28 0.67 -22.91 -1.69
N VAL A 29 -0.61 -22.59 -1.60
CA VAL A 29 -1.59 -23.42 -0.89
C VAL A 29 -2.29 -24.29 -1.94
N ASP A 30 -2.08 -25.60 -1.88
CA ASP A 30 -2.63 -26.61 -2.80
C ASP A 30 -4.10 -26.98 -2.51
N ALA A 31 -4.73 -26.35 -1.51
CA ALA A 31 -6.14 -26.56 -1.22
C ALA A 31 -7.04 -25.79 -2.22
N PRO A 32 -8.13 -26.39 -2.74
CA PRO A 32 -9.15 -25.63 -3.45
C PRO A 32 -9.68 -24.52 -2.53
N ALA A 33 -9.78 -23.30 -3.06
CA ALA A 33 -10.37 -22.20 -2.30
C ALA A 33 -11.79 -22.63 -1.87
N PRO A 34 -12.19 -22.45 -0.60
CA PRO A 34 -13.59 -22.61 -0.26
C PRO A 34 -14.38 -21.69 -1.19
N SER A 35 -15.41 -22.24 -1.84
CA SER A 35 -16.39 -21.49 -2.62
C SER A 35 -17.26 -20.69 -1.65
N ALA A 36 -16.65 -19.82 -0.85
CA ALA A 36 -17.33 -19.10 0.19
C ALA A 36 -18.19 -18.04 -0.50
N THR A 37 -19.40 -18.47 -0.85
CA THR A 37 -20.48 -17.62 -1.30
C THR A 37 -20.94 -16.94 -0.03
N TYR A 38 -20.60 -15.67 0.14
CA TYR A 38 -21.00 -14.92 1.33
C TYR A 38 -22.31 -14.19 1.05
N ARG A 39 -23.18 -14.14 2.06
CA ARG A 39 -24.32 -13.22 2.07
C ARG A 39 -24.00 -12.05 3.00
N ASP A 40 -24.09 -10.84 2.47
CA ASP A 40 -24.01 -9.62 3.29
C ASP A 40 -25.31 -9.51 4.12
N VAL A 41 -25.15 -9.28 5.42
CA VAL A 41 -26.24 -8.94 6.33
C VAL A 41 -26.27 -7.42 6.44
N GLU A 42 -27.46 -6.82 6.59
CA GLU A 42 -27.64 -5.36 6.58
C GLU A 42 -27.00 -4.60 7.76
N GLU A 43 -26.25 -5.30 8.60
CA GLU A 43 -25.59 -4.78 9.79
C GLU A 43 -24.14 -4.34 9.52
N LEU A 44 -23.80 -3.14 10.00
CA LEU A 44 -22.44 -2.63 10.00
C LEU A 44 -21.52 -3.50 10.87
N ASP A 45 -20.36 -3.84 10.32
CA ASP A 45 -19.32 -4.57 11.04
C ASP A 45 -18.48 -3.60 11.90
N LEU A 46 -18.98 -3.27 13.09
CA LEU A 46 -18.29 -2.36 14.02
C LEU A 46 -16.98 -2.94 14.55
N ALA A 47 -16.91 -4.26 14.75
CA ALA A 47 -15.70 -4.93 15.20
C ALA A 47 -14.58 -4.78 14.17
N TYR A 48 -14.93 -4.90 12.89
CA TYR A 48 -14.05 -4.59 11.78
C TYR A 48 -13.55 -3.15 11.79
N CYS A 49 -14.47 -2.17 11.83
CA CYS A 49 -14.09 -0.75 11.85
C CYS A 49 -13.13 -0.44 13.00
N GLY A 50 -13.41 -0.98 14.21
CA GLY A 50 -12.55 -0.80 15.39
C GLY A 50 -11.17 -1.42 15.23
N LYS A 51 -11.08 -2.67 14.75
CA LYS A 51 -9.80 -3.36 14.50
C LYS A 51 -8.90 -2.59 13.54
N TYR A 52 -9.47 -2.15 12.42
CA TYR A 52 -8.73 -1.47 11.36
C TYR A 52 -8.31 -0.05 11.76
N ALA A 53 -9.17 0.68 12.48
CA ALA A 53 -8.81 1.97 13.06
C ALA A 53 -7.67 1.84 14.08
N ALA A 54 -7.75 0.87 14.99
CA ALA A 54 -6.71 0.61 15.98
C ALA A 54 -5.37 0.22 15.34
N ALA A 55 -5.39 -0.68 14.34
CA ALA A 55 -4.20 -1.07 13.59
C ALA A 55 -3.54 0.11 12.87
N THR A 56 -4.35 0.98 12.25
CA THR A 56 -3.88 2.19 11.57
C THR A 56 -3.26 3.17 12.57
N ALA A 57 -3.90 3.40 13.71
CA ALA A 57 -3.39 4.28 14.76
C ALA A 57 -2.06 3.77 15.35
N PHE A 58 -1.97 2.45 15.60
CA PHE A 58 -0.74 1.81 16.05
C PHE A 58 0.40 2.00 15.04
N GLN A 59 0.13 1.76 13.75
CA GLN A 59 1.11 1.93 12.68
C GLN A 59 1.61 3.38 12.58
N VAL A 60 0.72 4.36 12.67
CA VAL A 60 1.09 5.78 12.71
C VAL A 60 1.97 6.10 13.91
N GLY A 61 1.59 5.61 15.10
CA GLY A 61 2.40 5.78 16.32
C GLY A 61 3.81 5.21 16.17
N ALA A 62 3.94 3.98 15.65
CA ALA A 62 5.23 3.34 15.41
C ALA A 62 6.10 4.13 14.40
N LEU A 63 5.50 4.62 13.31
CA LEU A 63 6.22 5.43 12.31
C LEU A 63 6.64 6.79 12.87
N CYS A 64 5.81 7.45 13.69
CA CYS A 64 6.18 8.69 14.38
C CYS A 64 7.31 8.46 15.39
N LEU A 65 7.29 7.36 16.15
CA LEU A 65 8.40 6.99 17.02
C LEU A 65 9.70 6.78 16.25
N ALA A 66 9.64 6.14 15.08
CA ALA A 66 10.80 5.98 14.21
C ALA A 66 11.34 7.33 13.69
N LEU A 67 10.47 8.26 13.31
CA LEU A 67 10.88 9.63 12.96
C LEU A 67 11.55 10.34 14.14
N GLY A 68 11.00 10.21 15.36
CA GLY A 68 11.61 10.77 16.57
C GLY A 68 12.99 10.14 16.88
N ALA A 69 13.16 8.84 16.65
CA ALA A 69 14.46 8.18 16.79
C ALA A 69 15.47 8.69 15.76
N ILE A 70 15.05 8.95 14.52
CA ILE A 70 15.89 9.58 13.50
C ILE A 70 16.34 10.97 13.95
N ASP A 71 15.45 11.77 14.53
CA ASP A 71 15.82 13.09 15.09
C ASP A 71 16.83 12.98 16.22
N ALA A 72 16.67 12.01 17.12
CA ALA A 72 17.60 11.81 18.23
C ALA A 72 19.02 11.44 17.76
N VAL A 73 19.14 10.64 16.68
CA VAL A 73 20.43 10.16 16.17
C VAL A 73 21.08 11.13 15.18
N THR A 74 20.29 11.97 14.50
CA THR A 74 20.76 12.87 13.44
C THR A 74 21.92 13.79 13.86
N PRO A 75 21.88 14.49 15.02
CA PRO A 75 22.99 15.36 15.44
C PRO A 75 24.28 14.59 15.70
N ALA A 76 24.19 13.44 16.38
CA ALA A 76 25.34 12.60 16.67
C ALA A 76 25.99 12.10 15.37
N LEU A 77 25.17 11.61 14.43
CA LEU A 77 25.64 11.09 13.15
C LEU A 77 26.26 12.19 12.26
N ALA A 78 25.72 13.40 12.31
CA ALA A 78 26.28 14.55 11.61
C ALA A 78 27.66 14.96 12.14
N SER A 79 27.89 14.83 13.46
CA SER A 79 29.15 15.20 14.12
C SER A 79 30.25 14.13 14.03
N ALA A 80 29.89 12.86 13.84
CA ALA A 80 30.80 11.72 13.95
C ALA A 80 31.63 11.44 12.69
N THR A 81 31.37 12.11 11.55
CA THR A 81 31.99 11.73 10.27
C THR A 81 32.56 12.91 9.48
N PRO A 82 33.71 12.72 8.80
CA PRO A 82 34.26 13.73 7.88
C PRO A 82 33.40 13.94 6.62
N LEU A 83 32.42 13.05 6.37
CA LEU A 83 31.43 13.14 5.29
C LEU A 83 30.26 14.11 5.59
N GLY A 84 30.26 14.77 6.75
CA GLY A 84 29.30 15.83 7.07
C GLY A 84 27.82 15.38 7.00
N GLY A 85 26.96 16.26 6.46
CA GLY A 85 25.50 16.07 6.41
C GLY A 85 24.99 14.97 5.46
N ALA A 86 25.85 14.28 4.71
CA ALA A 86 25.46 13.28 3.73
C ALA A 86 24.93 11.97 4.35
N LEU A 87 25.49 11.55 5.49
CA LEU A 87 25.08 10.31 6.18
C LEU A 87 23.67 10.40 6.78
N PRO A 88 23.31 11.44 7.56
CA PRO A 88 21.94 11.63 8.02
C PRO A 88 20.92 11.69 6.88
N LYS A 89 21.28 12.36 5.77
CA LYS A 89 20.45 12.43 4.57
C LYS A 89 20.21 11.04 3.96
N GLY A 90 21.29 10.27 3.77
CA GLY A 90 21.21 8.92 3.23
C GLY A 90 20.40 7.97 4.13
N MET A 91 20.61 8.04 5.45
CA MET A 91 19.86 7.27 6.43
C MET A 91 18.36 7.54 6.33
N LEU A 92 17.94 8.81 6.35
CA LEU A 92 16.53 9.15 6.21
C LEU A 92 15.98 8.71 4.85
N TRP A 93 16.71 8.94 3.77
CA TRP A 93 16.26 8.53 2.43
C TRP A 93 16.02 7.02 2.35
N VAL A 94 16.95 6.21 2.88
CA VAL A 94 16.80 4.74 2.94
C VAL A 94 15.60 4.35 3.79
N PHE A 95 15.42 4.99 4.95
CA PHE A 95 14.25 4.76 5.80
C PHE A 95 12.94 5.10 5.06
N LEU A 96 12.84 6.27 4.44
CA LEU A 96 11.66 6.71 3.70
C LEU A 96 11.38 5.81 2.48
N ALA A 97 12.42 5.34 1.79
CA ALA A 97 12.30 4.39 0.69
C ALA A 97 11.77 3.04 1.19
N PHE A 98 12.31 2.54 2.31
CA PHE A 98 11.89 1.30 2.94
C PHE A 98 10.40 1.34 3.33
N ILE A 99 9.97 2.37 4.07
CA ILE A 99 8.56 2.50 4.45
C ILE A 99 7.65 2.75 3.24
N SER A 100 8.15 3.37 2.17
CA SER A 100 7.36 3.56 0.94
C SER A 100 7.08 2.26 0.19
N VAL A 101 7.96 1.25 0.32
CA VAL A 101 7.79 -0.08 -0.28
C VAL A 101 7.08 -1.05 0.68
N LYS A 102 7.41 -0.98 1.97
CA LYS A 102 7.07 -1.99 2.99
C LYS A 102 6.57 -1.38 4.30
N SER A 103 5.77 -0.30 4.26
CA SER A 103 5.13 0.27 5.46
C SER A 103 4.33 -0.78 6.26
N ARG A 104 3.81 -1.82 5.59
CA ARG A 104 3.09 -2.94 6.23
C ARG A 104 3.90 -3.75 7.23
N VAL A 105 5.23 -3.68 7.21
CA VAL A 105 6.06 -4.31 8.25
C VAL A 105 5.72 -3.74 9.64
N PHE A 106 5.20 -2.51 9.69
CA PHE A 106 4.75 -1.86 10.93
C PHE A 106 3.24 -2.02 11.20
N SER A 107 2.51 -2.76 10.34
CA SER A 107 1.09 -3.01 10.50
C SER A 107 0.86 -4.39 11.13
N PRO A 108 0.00 -4.53 12.16
CA PRO A 108 -0.32 -5.82 12.75
C PRO A 108 -1.27 -6.67 11.89
N LEU A 109 -1.67 -6.19 10.71
CA LEU A 109 -2.61 -6.85 9.81
C LEU A 109 -1.91 -7.95 9.00
N ASP A 110 -2.58 -9.09 8.82
CA ASP A 110 -2.06 -10.22 8.04
C ASP A 110 -1.89 -9.82 6.56
N ALA A 111 -0.66 -9.94 6.06
CA ALA A 111 -0.27 -9.54 4.70
C ALA A 111 -0.24 -10.73 3.71
N ARG A 112 -0.62 -11.94 4.15
CA ARG A 112 -0.61 -13.14 3.31
C ARG A 112 -1.60 -12.99 2.15
N ARG A 113 -1.08 -13.00 0.92
CA ARG A 113 -1.87 -13.05 -0.32
C ARG A 113 -1.84 -14.48 -0.87
N THR A 114 -2.98 -15.15 -0.93
CA THR A 114 -3.10 -16.44 -1.62
C THR A 114 -3.11 -16.22 -3.14
N ARG A 115 -2.36 -17.05 -3.87
CA ARG A 115 -2.10 -16.92 -5.32
C ARG A 115 -3.37 -16.97 -6.21
N ARG A 116 -4.52 -17.44 -5.69
CA ARG A 116 -5.80 -17.58 -6.40
C ARG A 116 -6.80 -16.41 -6.19
N THR A 117 -6.31 -15.19 -5.99
CA THR A 117 -7.16 -14.03 -5.61
C THR A 117 -7.61 -13.17 -6.81
N PHE A 118 -7.19 -13.47 -8.05
CA PHE A 118 -7.42 -12.60 -9.21
C PHE A 118 -8.25 -13.19 -10.36
N ASP A 119 -8.56 -14.49 -10.35
CA ASP A 119 -9.17 -15.14 -11.51
C ASP A 119 -10.68 -14.86 -11.68
N THR A 120 -11.36 -14.30 -10.67
CA THR A 120 -12.82 -14.07 -10.72
C THR A 120 -13.23 -12.60 -10.76
N VAL A 121 -12.30 -11.65 -10.67
CA VAL A 121 -12.61 -10.21 -10.64
C VAL A 121 -12.50 -9.62 -12.03
N LYS A 122 -13.62 -9.12 -12.58
CA LYS A 122 -13.63 -8.42 -13.87
C LYS A 122 -12.82 -7.13 -13.76
N ARG A 123 -12.02 -6.84 -14.77
CA ARG A 123 -11.21 -5.61 -14.88
C ARG A 123 -11.63 -4.81 -16.10
N PRO A 124 -11.54 -3.46 -16.06
CA PRO A 124 -11.81 -2.66 -17.24
C PRO A 124 -10.74 -2.87 -18.31
N SER A 125 -11.09 -2.66 -19.59
CA SER A 125 -10.19 -2.86 -20.74
C SER A 125 -8.95 -1.95 -20.74
N TRP A 126 -9.01 -0.82 -20.04
CA TRP A 126 -7.90 0.14 -19.92
C TRP A 126 -6.98 -0.16 -18.71
N ALA A 127 -7.27 -1.18 -17.91
CA ALA A 127 -6.44 -1.51 -16.76
C ALA A 127 -4.99 -1.79 -17.20
N PRO A 128 -3.98 -1.20 -16.53
CA PRO A 128 -2.59 -1.46 -16.86
C PRO A 128 -2.26 -2.97 -16.80
N PRO A 129 -1.30 -3.45 -17.61
CA PRO A 129 -0.85 -4.84 -17.53
C PRO A 129 -0.22 -5.12 -16.16
N GLY A 130 -0.25 -6.38 -15.72
CA GLY A 130 0.20 -6.78 -14.38
C GLY A 130 1.62 -6.32 -14.03
N ILE A 131 2.54 -6.34 -15.00
CA ILE A 131 3.94 -5.91 -14.83
C ILE A 131 4.10 -4.39 -14.63
N ALA A 132 3.14 -3.57 -15.08
CA ALA A 132 3.22 -2.14 -14.91
C ALA A 132 3.11 -1.73 -13.43
N PHE A 133 2.33 -2.46 -12.64
CA PHE A 133 2.12 -2.17 -11.21
C PHE A 133 3.42 -2.16 -10.40
N PRO A 134 4.24 -3.24 -10.35
CA PRO A 134 5.48 -3.21 -9.57
C PRO A 134 6.44 -2.12 -10.04
N ILE A 135 6.56 -1.87 -11.35
CA ILE A 135 7.41 -0.80 -11.89
C ILE A 135 6.96 0.57 -11.35
N ILE A 136 5.67 0.89 -11.50
CA ILE A 136 5.12 2.18 -11.08
C ILE A 136 5.28 2.37 -9.57
N TRP A 137 4.97 1.36 -8.77
CA TRP A 137 5.10 1.44 -7.31
C TRP A 137 6.56 1.56 -6.86
N SER A 138 7.50 0.87 -7.49
CA SER A 138 8.93 1.02 -7.21
C SER A 138 9.41 2.43 -7.55
N THR A 139 9.04 2.97 -8.71
CA THR A 139 9.38 4.35 -9.08
C THR A 139 8.80 5.36 -8.09
N ILE A 140 7.53 5.23 -7.74
CA ILE A 140 6.86 6.09 -6.76
C ILE A 140 7.54 6.04 -5.39
N ALA A 141 7.97 4.85 -4.93
CA ALA A 141 8.64 4.72 -3.64
C ALA A 141 9.96 5.51 -3.59
N LEU A 142 10.76 5.45 -4.66
CA LEU A 142 12.01 6.22 -4.75
C LEU A 142 11.75 7.73 -4.81
N LEU A 143 10.73 8.16 -5.55
CA LEU A 143 10.34 9.57 -5.64
C LEU A 143 9.83 10.10 -4.31
N ARG A 144 9.02 9.33 -3.59
CA ARG A 144 8.54 9.68 -2.24
C ARG A 144 9.68 9.83 -1.25
N ALA A 145 10.62 8.90 -1.25
CA ALA A 145 11.81 8.99 -0.41
C ALA A 145 12.61 10.27 -0.70
N THR A 146 12.87 10.54 -1.99
CA THR A 146 13.61 11.71 -2.44
C THR A 146 12.90 13.01 -2.04
N SER A 147 11.60 13.10 -2.32
CA SER A 147 10.76 14.25 -1.96
C SER A 147 10.72 14.49 -0.45
N GLY A 148 10.51 13.44 0.35
CA GLY A 148 10.49 13.56 1.81
C GLY A 148 11.84 13.99 2.39
N THR A 149 12.96 13.50 1.83
CA THR A 149 14.29 13.97 2.21
C THR A 149 14.53 15.45 1.87
N MET A 150 14.02 15.93 0.72
CA MET A 150 14.11 17.36 0.38
C MET A 150 13.31 18.23 1.36
N VAL A 151 12.11 17.79 1.75
CA VAL A 151 11.30 18.47 2.77
C VAL A 151 12.00 18.48 4.12
N TRP A 152 12.59 17.36 4.53
CA TRP A 152 13.36 17.27 5.76
C TRP A 152 14.55 18.24 5.77
N GLU A 153 15.30 18.36 4.67
CA GLU A 153 16.38 19.35 4.55
C GLU A 153 15.86 20.78 4.68
N ALA A 154 14.74 21.10 4.04
CA ALA A 154 14.09 22.41 4.11
C ALA A 154 13.59 22.76 5.53
N LEU A 155 13.28 21.76 6.35
CA LEU A 155 12.85 21.91 7.75
C LEU A 155 14.02 21.93 8.74
N GLY A 156 15.26 22.10 8.28
CA GLY A 156 16.42 22.11 9.17
C GLY A 156 16.76 20.74 9.75
N ARG A 157 16.40 19.66 9.03
CA ARG A 157 16.67 18.26 9.39
C ARG A 157 15.88 17.73 10.59
N THR A 158 14.64 18.20 10.76
CA THR A 158 13.68 17.64 11.71
C THR A 158 12.72 16.66 11.01
N ALA A 159 12.83 15.38 11.35
CA ALA A 159 12.07 14.25 10.81
C ALA A 159 10.67 14.15 11.44
N LEU A 160 10.53 14.32 12.75
CA LEU A 160 9.25 14.37 13.45
C LEU A 160 8.61 15.76 13.30
N ALA A 161 8.36 16.15 12.06
CA ALA A 161 7.72 17.41 11.70
C ALA A 161 6.41 17.15 10.94
N ALA A 162 5.46 18.09 11.03
CA ALA A 162 4.12 17.94 10.48
C ALA A 162 4.07 17.43 9.02
N PRO A 163 4.93 17.88 8.08
CA PRO A 163 4.94 17.37 6.71
C PRO A 163 5.24 15.86 6.61
N LEU A 164 6.26 15.38 7.33
CA LEU A 164 6.64 13.97 7.31
C LEU A 164 5.68 13.11 8.13
N VAL A 165 5.07 13.67 9.19
CA VAL A 165 3.96 13.03 9.91
C VAL A 165 2.77 12.82 8.96
N ALA A 166 2.39 13.84 8.18
CA ALA A 166 1.33 13.70 7.18
C ALA A 166 1.66 12.62 6.14
N PHE A 167 2.92 12.52 5.73
CA PHE A 167 3.38 11.48 4.81
C PHE A 167 3.25 10.06 5.40
N VAL A 168 3.69 9.83 6.64
CA VAL A 168 3.55 8.49 7.26
C VAL A 168 2.09 8.13 7.56
N VAL A 169 1.25 9.11 7.87
CA VAL A 169 -0.21 8.93 7.97
C VAL A 169 -0.80 8.51 6.62
N HIS A 170 -0.39 9.16 5.51
CA HIS A 170 -0.80 8.76 4.17
C HIS A 170 -0.42 7.30 3.85
N LEU A 171 0.79 6.86 4.22
CA LEU A 171 1.19 5.46 4.04
C LEU A 171 0.32 4.48 4.84
N ALA A 172 0.00 4.79 6.10
CA ALA A 172 -0.86 3.96 6.94
C ALA A 172 -2.29 3.84 6.36
N ILE A 173 -2.85 4.94 5.83
CA ILE A 173 -4.15 4.90 5.12
C ILE A 173 -4.06 4.02 3.86
N GLY A 174 -2.93 4.06 3.13
CA GLY A 174 -2.66 3.19 1.99
C GLY A 174 -2.66 1.69 2.35
N ASP A 175 -2.12 1.36 3.52
CA ASP A 175 -2.09 -0.02 4.00
C ASP A 175 -3.45 -0.52 4.47
N LEU A 176 -4.20 0.34 5.16
CA LEU A 176 -5.61 0.11 5.46
C LEU A 176 -6.38 -0.23 4.18
N TRP A 177 -6.33 0.64 3.16
CA TRP A 177 -7.00 0.40 1.89
C TRP A 177 -6.62 -0.95 1.25
N ASN A 178 -5.33 -1.26 1.21
CA ASN A 178 -4.90 -2.53 0.62
C ASN A 178 -5.42 -3.75 1.39
N ALA A 179 -5.45 -3.71 2.72
CA ALA A 179 -6.00 -4.80 3.51
C ALA A 179 -7.49 -5.01 3.21
N MET A 180 -8.27 -3.92 3.15
CA MET A 180 -9.71 -3.99 2.82
C MET A 180 -9.97 -4.53 1.41
N PHE A 181 -9.24 -4.02 0.41
CA PHE A 181 -9.49 -4.33 -0.99
C PHE A 181 -8.90 -5.67 -1.43
N THR A 182 -7.67 -6.01 -0.99
CA THR A 182 -6.95 -7.20 -1.47
C THR A 182 -7.06 -8.40 -0.55
N THR A 183 -6.93 -8.21 0.77
CA THR A 183 -6.96 -9.33 1.73
C THR A 183 -8.39 -9.82 1.95
N GLU A 184 -9.33 -8.89 2.10
CA GLU A 184 -10.70 -9.23 2.52
C GLU A 184 -11.73 -9.14 1.41
N ARG A 185 -11.33 -8.67 0.22
CA ARG A 185 -12.17 -8.64 -0.99
C ARG A 185 -13.50 -7.89 -0.79
N ARG A 186 -13.48 -6.80 -0.02
CA ARG A 186 -14.62 -5.90 0.19
C ARG A 186 -14.51 -4.76 -0.80
N LEU A 187 -15.07 -4.94 -1.99
CA LEU A 187 -14.85 -4.02 -3.11
C LEU A 187 -15.45 -2.65 -2.81
N GLY A 188 -16.65 -2.60 -2.22
CA GLY A 188 -17.30 -1.34 -1.88
C GLY A 188 -16.55 -0.56 -0.80
N ALA A 189 -16.20 -1.22 0.31
CA ALA A 189 -15.38 -0.62 1.37
C ALA A 189 -14.00 -0.18 0.85
N GLY A 190 -13.43 -0.90 -0.12
CA GLY A 190 -12.21 -0.53 -0.81
C GLY A 190 -12.30 0.76 -1.63
N VAL A 191 -13.49 1.15 -2.12
CA VAL A 191 -13.69 2.45 -2.80
C VAL A 191 -13.56 3.60 -1.80
N VAL A 192 -14.15 3.48 -0.61
CA VAL A 192 -14.00 4.48 0.45
C VAL A 192 -12.53 4.57 0.87
N GLY A 193 -11.88 3.41 1.07
CA GLY A 193 -10.45 3.35 1.38
C GLY A 193 -9.58 4.07 0.35
N VAL A 194 -9.75 3.80 -0.95
CA VAL A 194 -8.92 4.46 -1.99
C VAL A 194 -9.19 5.96 -2.08
N LEU A 195 -10.42 6.42 -1.79
CA LEU A 195 -10.72 7.86 -1.71
C LEU A 195 -10.00 8.53 -0.54
N MET A 196 -9.90 7.85 0.61
CA MET A 196 -9.09 8.35 1.73
C MET A 196 -7.60 8.42 1.38
N VAL A 197 -7.08 7.43 0.65
CA VAL A 197 -5.70 7.45 0.12
C VAL A 197 -5.50 8.62 -0.84
N TRP A 198 -6.49 8.89 -1.71
CA TRP A 198 -6.45 10.01 -2.63
C TRP A 198 -6.46 11.37 -1.92
N LEU A 199 -7.36 11.58 -0.96
CA LEU A 199 -7.39 12.82 -0.18
C LEU A 199 -6.09 13.04 0.63
N SER A 200 -5.55 11.98 1.21
CA SER A 200 -4.30 12.07 1.96
C SER A 200 -3.09 12.34 1.06
N VAL A 201 -2.98 11.74 -0.13
CA VAL A 201 -1.87 12.03 -1.05
C VAL A 201 -1.90 13.48 -1.55
N MET A 202 -3.08 14.01 -1.80
CA MET A 202 -3.25 15.42 -2.20
C MET A 202 -2.85 16.36 -1.06
N THR A 203 -3.29 16.06 0.16
CA THR A 203 -2.91 16.81 1.37
C THR A 203 -1.39 16.84 1.57
N VAL A 204 -0.70 15.70 1.44
CA VAL A 204 0.76 15.65 1.55
C VAL A 204 1.43 16.50 0.47
N GLY A 205 0.98 16.38 -0.78
CA GLY A 205 1.50 17.20 -1.88
C GLY A 205 1.35 18.70 -1.64
N SER A 206 0.19 19.13 -1.14
CA SER A 206 -0.07 20.54 -0.79
C SER A 206 0.81 21.03 0.37
N ILE A 207 0.98 20.23 1.43
CA ILE A 207 1.88 20.57 2.55
C ILE A 207 3.33 20.66 2.05
N TYR A 208 3.78 19.71 1.24
CA TYR A 208 5.12 19.71 0.67
C TYR A 208 5.35 20.94 -0.21
N TYR A 209 4.34 21.36 -0.97
CA TYR A 209 4.44 22.55 -1.82
C TYR A 209 4.67 23.82 -0.99
N GLY A 210 4.01 23.93 0.17
CA GLY A 210 4.20 25.04 1.10
C GLY A 210 5.58 25.09 1.77
N VAL A 211 6.28 23.96 1.86
CA VAL A 211 7.61 23.86 2.51
C VAL A 211 8.75 23.92 1.48
N ALA A 212 8.66 23.12 0.43
CA ALA A 212 9.65 22.99 -0.62
C ALA A 212 8.97 22.64 -1.96
N PRO A 213 8.62 23.62 -2.81
CA PRO A 213 7.90 23.38 -4.07
C PRO A 213 8.54 22.33 -4.97
N ALA A 214 9.88 22.30 -5.04
CA ALA A 214 10.61 21.29 -5.79
C ALA A 214 10.31 19.86 -5.28
N ALA A 215 10.19 19.66 -3.97
CA ALA A 215 9.84 18.37 -3.40
C ALA A 215 8.42 17.94 -3.78
N ALA A 216 7.48 18.88 -3.83
CA ALA A 216 6.11 18.60 -4.26
C ALA A 216 6.04 18.17 -5.73
N TYR A 217 6.83 18.78 -6.62
CA TYR A 217 6.93 18.34 -8.02
C TYR A 217 7.50 16.93 -8.14
N VAL A 218 8.52 16.58 -7.34
CA VAL A 218 9.05 15.20 -7.27
C VAL A 218 7.99 14.24 -6.73
N PHE A 219 7.10 14.69 -5.85
CA PHE A 219 6.00 13.90 -5.29
C PHE A 219 4.81 13.73 -6.25
N ALA A 220 4.61 14.66 -7.19
CA ALA A 220 3.44 14.74 -8.07
C ALA A 220 3.11 13.44 -8.84
N PRO A 221 4.08 12.60 -9.29
CA PRO A 221 3.77 11.30 -9.87
C PRO A 221 2.97 10.38 -8.94
N SER A 222 3.16 10.48 -7.62
CA SER A 222 2.33 9.77 -6.63
C SER A 222 0.87 10.22 -6.71
N MET A 223 0.63 11.54 -6.76
CA MET A 223 -0.71 12.13 -6.82
C MET A 223 -1.43 11.73 -8.11
N ALA A 224 -0.72 11.77 -9.24
CA ALA A 224 -1.25 11.36 -10.54
C ALA A 224 -1.62 9.86 -10.54
N TRP A 225 -0.71 9.01 -10.09
CA TRP A 225 -0.96 7.56 -10.07
C TRP A 225 -2.11 7.18 -9.14
N ILE A 226 -2.18 7.75 -7.93
CA ILE A 226 -3.28 7.46 -7.00
C ILE A 226 -4.62 7.92 -7.59
N SER A 227 -4.66 9.01 -8.39
CA SER A 227 -5.88 9.40 -9.11
C SER A 227 -6.32 8.33 -10.12
N VAL A 228 -5.38 7.77 -10.89
CA VAL A 228 -5.66 6.64 -11.80
C VAL A 228 -6.12 5.40 -11.02
N ALA A 229 -5.46 5.10 -9.90
CA ALA A 229 -5.80 3.97 -9.04
C ALA A 229 -7.22 4.11 -8.45
N THR A 230 -7.63 5.31 -8.03
CA THR A 230 -8.99 5.60 -7.58
C THR A 230 -9.99 5.26 -8.68
N CYS A 231 -9.80 5.76 -9.90
CA CYS A 231 -10.67 5.42 -11.04
C CYS A 231 -10.72 3.91 -11.30
N LEU A 232 -9.59 3.21 -11.17
CA LEU A 232 -9.47 1.78 -11.43
C LEU A 232 -10.26 0.97 -10.40
N VAL A 233 -10.06 1.26 -9.12
CA VAL A 233 -10.75 0.60 -8.00
C VAL A 233 -12.24 0.84 -8.08
N THR A 234 -12.68 2.08 -8.34
CA THR A 234 -14.11 2.40 -8.51
C THR A 234 -14.73 1.67 -9.71
N ASN A 235 -14.01 1.56 -10.83
CA ASN A 235 -14.51 0.84 -12.00
C ASN A 235 -14.60 -0.67 -11.73
N ILE A 236 -13.59 -1.26 -11.08
CA ILE A 236 -13.64 -2.66 -10.64
C ILE A 236 -14.85 -2.89 -9.74
N TRP A 237 -15.10 -2.04 -8.75
CA TRP A 237 -16.30 -2.14 -7.91
C TRP A 237 -17.60 -2.08 -8.74
N TYR A 238 -17.68 -1.13 -9.68
CA TYR A 238 -18.86 -0.92 -10.52
C TYR A 238 -19.21 -2.14 -11.39
N ILE A 239 -18.22 -2.79 -11.99
CA ILE A 239 -18.41 -3.93 -12.91
C ILE A 239 -18.51 -5.30 -12.20
N ASN A 240 -18.32 -5.34 -10.87
CA ASN A 240 -18.35 -6.55 -10.06
C ASN A 240 -19.48 -6.51 -9.00
N GLY A 241 -20.63 -5.91 -9.33
CA GLY A 241 -21.86 -6.08 -8.54
C GLY A 241 -22.15 -5.00 -7.50
N LYS A 242 -21.33 -3.95 -7.40
CA LYS A 242 -21.62 -2.74 -6.61
C LYS A 242 -22.00 -3.03 -5.14
N GLU A 243 -21.20 -3.87 -4.48
CA GLU A 243 -21.29 -4.12 -3.03
C GLU A 243 -21.45 -2.80 -2.24
N PRO A 244 -22.17 -2.77 -1.11
CA PRO A 244 -22.24 -1.59 -0.25
C PRO A 244 -20.88 -0.95 0.04
N LEU A 245 -20.83 0.39 0.06
CA LEU A 245 -19.60 1.16 0.28
C LEU A 245 -19.07 1.07 1.71
N TYR A 246 -19.85 0.50 2.63
CA TYR A 246 -19.50 0.35 4.03
C TYR A 246 -19.37 -1.13 4.38
N PRO A 247 -18.54 -1.45 5.38
CA PRO A 247 -18.28 -2.82 5.76
C PRO A 247 -19.51 -3.49 6.41
N MET A 248 -20.21 -4.36 5.65
CA MET A 248 -21.29 -5.23 6.12
C MET A 248 -20.82 -6.55 6.75
N LYS A 249 -21.46 -7.02 7.82
CA LYS A 249 -21.21 -8.37 8.35
C LYS A 249 -21.46 -9.42 7.27
N ARG A 250 -20.54 -10.38 7.14
CA ARG A 250 -20.65 -11.49 6.19
C ARG A 250 -21.01 -12.77 6.92
N VAL A 251 -21.99 -13.48 6.39
CA VAL A 251 -22.33 -14.84 6.82
C VAL A 251 -21.93 -15.81 5.72
N ASP A 252 -21.18 -16.83 6.09
CA ASP A 252 -20.81 -17.92 5.20
C ASP A 252 -22.05 -18.80 4.93
N ILE A 253 -22.43 -18.93 3.66
CA ILE A 253 -23.64 -19.64 3.27
C ILE A 253 -23.52 -21.13 3.58
N ASP A 254 -22.32 -21.71 3.48
CA ASP A 254 -22.11 -23.15 3.75
C ASP A 254 -22.32 -23.48 5.24
N THR A 255 -22.02 -22.53 6.14
CA THR A 255 -22.26 -22.68 7.59
C THR A 255 -23.69 -22.35 7.97
N ALA A 256 -24.33 -21.40 7.28
CA ALA A 256 -25.72 -21.03 7.53
C ALA A 256 -26.69 -22.16 7.14
N GLU A 257 -26.45 -22.86 6.03
CA GLU A 257 -27.27 -24.00 5.62
C GLU A 257 -27.11 -25.23 6.54
N ALA A 258 -25.92 -25.42 7.12
CA ALA A 258 -25.67 -26.47 8.11
C ALA A 258 -26.43 -26.23 9.43
N GLY A 259 -26.59 -24.97 9.84
CA GLY A 259 -27.35 -24.60 11.05
C GLY A 259 -28.87 -24.63 10.88
N VAL A 260 -29.40 -24.59 9.65
CA VAL A 260 -30.84 -24.71 9.36
C VAL A 260 -31.28 -26.17 9.25
N LYS A 261 -30.34 -27.10 9.04
CA LYS A 261 -30.60 -28.55 8.94
C LYS A 261 -30.42 -29.32 10.25
N ALA A 262 -30.09 -28.65 11.36
CA ALA A 262 -29.95 -29.22 12.70
C ALA A 262 -31.13 -28.83 13.59
#